data_AF-A0A928DW67-F1
#
_entry.id   AF-A0A928DW67-F1
#
_cell.length_a   1.000
_cell.length_b   1.000
_cell.length_c   1.000
_cell.angle_alpha   90.00
_cell.angle_beta   90.00
_cell.angle_gamma   90.00
#
_symmetry.space_group_name_H-M   'P 1'
#
loop_
_entity.id
_entity.type
_entity.pdbx_description
1 polymer ?
#
loop_
_entity_poly.entity_id
_entity_poly.type
_entity_poly.pdbx_seq_one_letter_code
_entity_poly.pdbx_strand_id
1 'polypeptide(L)'
;MRFHFEKVSRFLLHGSRRFPCRSQLSVSVFFAVLVLLPFCAAGFAQCADFREKPLAETEQKALQATISQLGSSSSRIREKAGQDLLKYGSAAVPFLQEARLNEDLTIAEEAEFYLQILQNGIHRVGDPPQVTDCLKQYEITRLKHLRLLSLYSLTYLPAETSLTPLLRLTLLEKDTRLSQLAALAAYRTLPRERPLPRFPLIFPEERPYPDPNFWETENQKARQTRKTLIQEIRRYLLSEPAQTPGKQLLLALFSLEETLASSAAQTPEASPSQTVSENAPAAKPQENDPAAQKLLAFRNRFLENVNTQAEPMDLLFTRELDLSLCCLLYQAGTAPKADGFFQTTFLRPENQLRNNSLPSMEMHNNFVILFFRQGQNLLQDGHSAWCAQLLDSLWKDMEMREKNHLSPLLLTTWQSLGQYEPAIALARDIRHVSFLSKDSADQENVDKMANILVSLHSHRDIQQQKFTEARTRLENYLQKTPQEELDIDLLILARKLALHTKDDAWLKALDARILEHLEAVRKKITIMAQNPFTSPQDKSHALNEFAWLAANTGFQLEKALEYAQEMTQLRPDSAGLADTLAMVHFAMKDYEKAFEVQKKAHELDPAEPVIFQNLERFRVWLPKD
;
A
#
# COMPACT_ATOMS: atom_id res chain seq x y z
N MET A 1 30.80 16.12 -6.10
CA MET A 1 29.62 15.42 -5.53
C MET A 1 28.32 16.01 -6.08
N ARG A 2 28.12 15.93 -7.41
CA ARG A 2 26.90 16.34 -8.13
C ARG A 2 26.58 15.34 -9.27
N PHE A 3 27.15 14.13 -9.18
CA PHE A 3 27.33 13.17 -10.29
C PHE A 3 26.85 11.74 -9.94
N HIS A 4 26.01 11.57 -8.90
CA HIS A 4 25.47 10.27 -8.48
C HIS A 4 23.95 10.13 -8.61
N PHE A 5 23.23 11.19 -9.00
CA PHE A 5 21.78 11.12 -9.25
C PHE A 5 21.43 10.75 -10.71
N GLU A 6 22.38 10.79 -11.65
CA GLU A 6 22.13 10.51 -13.07
C GLU A 6 22.45 9.07 -13.52
N LYS A 7 23.01 8.22 -12.64
CA LYS A 7 23.42 6.85 -13.00
C LYS A 7 22.38 5.76 -12.70
N VAL A 8 21.27 6.10 -12.03
CA VAL A 8 20.16 5.15 -11.77
C VAL A 8 19.16 5.09 -12.94
N SER A 9 19.24 6.00 -13.91
CA SER A 9 18.29 6.11 -15.03
C SER A 9 18.77 5.51 -16.37
N ARG A 10 19.82 4.68 -16.43
CA ARG A 10 20.38 4.17 -17.71
C ARG A 10 20.64 2.67 -17.86
N PHE A 11 20.18 1.78 -16.98
CA PHE A 11 20.51 0.34 -17.10
C PHE A 11 19.42 -0.59 -17.67
N LEU A 12 18.32 -0.07 -18.23
CA LEU A 12 17.24 -0.90 -18.83
C LEU A 12 16.97 -0.61 -20.31
N LEU A 13 18.02 -0.49 -21.14
CA LEU A 13 17.90 -0.56 -22.60
C LEU A 13 19.14 -1.20 -23.22
N HIS A 14 19.11 -2.51 -23.50
CA HIS A 14 19.46 -3.13 -24.79
C HIS A 14 19.58 -4.65 -24.65
N GLY A 15 18.80 -5.38 -25.45
CA GLY A 15 18.88 -6.83 -25.55
C GLY A 15 17.84 -7.44 -26.48
N SER A 16 17.54 -6.79 -27.60
CA SER A 16 16.71 -7.34 -28.66
C SER A 16 17.44 -8.48 -29.40
N ARG A 17 16.81 -9.65 -29.52
CA ARG A 17 16.98 -10.51 -30.70
C ARG A 17 15.64 -11.15 -31.12
N ARG A 18 15.32 -10.89 -32.38
CA ARG A 18 14.16 -11.30 -33.19
C ARG A 18 14.13 -12.82 -33.43
N PHE A 19 12.93 -13.40 -33.58
CA PHE A 19 12.56 -14.30 -34.71
C PHE A 19 11.03 -14.19 -35.01
N PRO A 20 10.57 -14.40 -36.26
CA PRO A 20 9.24 -13.98 -36.74
C PRO A 20 8.27 -15.11 -37.13
N CYS A 21 6.99 -14.74 -37.34
CA CYS A 21 5.93 -15.40 -38.16
C CYS A 21 5.36 -16.74 -37.65
N ARG A 22 4.09 -17.13 -37.84
CA ARG A 22 2.85 -16.56 -38.44
C ARG A 22 1.71 -17.55 -38.11
N SER A 23 0.47 -17.04 -37.96
CA SER A 23 -0.82 -17.68 -38.35
C SER A 23 -1.26 -18.97 -37.59
N GLN A 24 -2.51 -19.34 -37.34
CA GLN A 24 -3.84 -18.99 -37.86
C GLN A 24 -4.94 -19.21 -36.78
N LEU A 25 -5.99 -18.40 -36.92
CA LEU A 25 -7.41 -18.60 -36.62
C LEU A 25 -7.94 -19.95 -36.05
N SER A 26 -8.73 -19.77 -34.97
CA SER A 26 -10.17 -20.09 -34.85
C SER A 26 -10.68 -21.45 -34.30
N VAL A 27 -11.77 -21.29 -33.54
CA VAL A 27 -12.85 -22.23 -33.19
C VAL A 27 -12.59 -23.19 -32.02
N SER A 28 -13.17 -22.88 -30.86
CA SER A 28 -14.26 -23.67 -30.26
C SER A 28 -14.72 -23.07 -28.93
N VAL A 29 -15.74 -22.21 -29.03
CA VAL A 29 -16.80 -22.06 -28.02
C VAL A 29 -17.47 -23.44 -27.87
N PHE A 30 -17.93 -23.80 -26.67
CA PHE A 30 -18.50 -25.10 -26.24
C PHE A 30 -17.51 -26.12 -25.64
N PHE A 31 -16.97 -25.79 -24.47
CA PHE A 31 -16.91 -26.74 -23.34
C PHE A 31 -17.04 -25.93 -22.05
N ALA A 32 -18.27 -25.49 -21.79
CA ALA A 32 -18.67 -24.93 -20.53
C ALA A 32 -19.11 -26.06 -19.56
N VAL A 33 -19.06 -25.74 -18.26
CA VAL A 33 -19.97 -26.21 -17.20
C VAL A 33 -19.45 -27.21 -16.13
N LEU A 34 -18.19 -27.66 -16.05
CA LEU A 34 -17.83 -28.61 -14.96
C LEU A 34 -16.45 -28.52 -14.28
N VAL A 35 -15.78 -27.36 -14.28
CA VAL A 35 -14.52 -27.17 -13.52
C VAL A 35 -14.46 -25.85 -12.70
N LEU A 36 -15.53 -25.04 -12.66
CA LEU A 36 -15.54 -23.75 -11.95
C LEU A 36 -16.16 -23.80 -10.55
N LEU A 37 -15.79 -24.80 -9.75
CA LEU A 37 -15.97 -24.84 -8.28
C LEU A 37 -14.82 -25.74 -7.77
N PRO A 38 -13.70 -25.22 -7.21
CA PRO A 38 -13.65 -24.20 -6.15
C PRO A 38 -12.47 -23.20 -6.31
N PHE A 39 -12.68 -22.01 -6.87
CA PHE A 39 -11.64 -20.98 -6.93
C PHE A 39 -11.77 -19.86 -5.88
N CYS A 40 -12.88 -19.83 -5.12
CA CYS A 40 -13.13 -18.77 -4.13
C CYS A 40 -12.48 -19.01 -2.76
N ALA A 41 -11.90 -20.18 -2.50
CA ALA A 41 -11.13 -20.47 -1.26
C ALA A 41 -9.61 -20.58 -1.49
N ALA A 42 -9.16 -20.61 -2.75
CA ALA A 42 -7.78 -20.98 -3.10
C ALA A 42 -6.76 -19.83 -2.93
N GLY A 43 -7.19 -18.57 -3.00
CA GLY A 43 -6.28 -17.42 -2.91
C GLY A 43 -5.54 -17.31 -1.57
N PHE A 44 -6.19 -17.71 -0.47
CA PHE A 44 -5.55 -17.77 0.85
C PHE A 44 -5.06 -19.18 1.22
N ALA A 45 -5.68 -20.24 0.70
CA ALA A 45 -5.23 -21.61 0.98
C ALA A 45 -3.85 -21.93 0.38
N GLN A 46 -3.40 -21.20 -0.65
CA GLN A 46 -2.03 -21.30 -1.16
C GLN A 46 -0.98 -20.58 -0.28
N CYS A 47 -1.40 -19.75 0.68
CA CYS A 47 -0.49 -19.12 1.65
C CYS A 47 -0.07 -20.06 2.79
N ALA A 48 -0.69 -21.24 2.89
CA ALA A 48 -0.54 -22.16 4.02
C ALA A 48 0.67 -23.12 3.92
N ASP A 49 1.52 -22.99 2.90
CA ASP A 49 2.80 -23.72 2.82
C ASP A 49 3.95 -22.76 3.14
N PHE A 50 4.08 -22.42 4.43
CA PHE A 50 5.23 -21.66 4.96
C PHE A 50 6.54 -22.47 4.90
N ARG A 51 6.42 -23.78 4.71
CA ARG A 51 7.51 -24.71 4.44
C ARG A 51 7.68 -24.78 2.93
N GLU A 52 8.93 -24.89 2.48
CA GLU A 52 9.16 -25.11 1.05
C GLU A 52 8.52 -26.43 0.64
N LYS A 53 7.80 -26.43 -0.49
CA LYS A 53 7.33 -27.67 -1.10
C LYS A 53 8.52 -28.61 -1.26
N PRO A 54 8.40 -29.89 -0.87
CA PRO A 54 9.47 -30.85 -1.07
C PRO A 54 9.80 -30.91 -2.56
N LEU A 55 11.08 -30.69 -2.89
CA LEU A 55 11.61 -30.77 -4.26
C LEU A 55 11.13 -32.04 -4.94
N ALA A 56 10.74 -31.96 -6.21
CA ALA A 56 10.42 -33.15 -6.99
C ALA A 56 11.63 -34.08 -7.05
N GLU A 57 11.42 -35.39 -7.15
CA GLU A 57 12.51 -36.39 -7.12
C GLU A 57 13.56 -36.15 -8.23
N THR A 58 13.12 -35.56 -9.36
CA THR A 58 13.99 -35.11 -10.45
C THR A 58 14.88 -33.94 -10.08
N GLU A 59 14.36 -32.99 -9.30
CA GLU A 59 15.08 -31.81 -8.84
C GLU A 59 16.06 -32.16 -7.73
N GLN A 60 15.70 -33.08 -6.82
CA GLN A 60 16.61 -33.61 -5.80
C GLN A 60 17.83 -34.30 -6.43
N LYS A 61 17.62 -35.12 -7.47
CA LYS A 61 18.70 -35.75 -8.24
C LYS A 61 19.57 -34.71 -8.96
N ALA A 62 18.97 -33.66 -9.51
CA ALA A 62 19.71 -32.56 -10.12
C ALA A 62 20.57 -31.81 -9.08
N LEU A 63 20.05 -31.62 -7.87
CA LEU A 63 20.74 -30.95 -6.77
C LEU A 63 21.94 -31.78 -6.27
N GLN A 64 21.78 -33.09 -6.08
CA GLN A 64 22.88 -34.01 -5.75
C GLN A 64 23.95 -34.08 -6.85
N ALA A 65 23.54 -34.09 -8.13
CA ALA A 65 24.48 -34.01 -9.25
C ALA A 65 25.25 -32.69 -9.29
N THR A 66 24.64 -31.60 -8.83
CA THR A 66 25.27 -30.28 -8.75
C THR A 66 26.25 -30.20 -7.57
N ILE A 67 25.93 -30.81 -6.42
CA ILE A 67 26.85 -30.93 -5.27
C ILE A 67 28.12 -31.68 -5.63
N SER A 68 28.01 -32.76 -6.42
CA SER A 68 29.18 -33.51 -6.89
C SER A 68 30.13 -32.65 -7.75
N GLN A 69 29.62 -31.60 -8.39
CA GLN A 69 30.42 -30.68 -9.20
C GLN A 69 31.19 -29.65 -8.36
N LEU A 70 30.88 -29.50 -7.07
CA LEU A 70 31.66 -28.70 -6.13
C LEU A 70 33.06 -29.28 -5.89
N GLY A 71 33.28 -30.58 -6.11
CA GLY A 71 34.60 -31.22 -6.01
C GLY A 71 35.42 -31.14 -7.30
N SER A 72 34.93 -30.44 -8.34
CA SER A 72 35.62 -30.36 -9.63
C SER A 72 36.97 -29.65 -9.49
N SER A 73 38.00 -30.13 -10.18
CA SER A 73 39.31 -29.46 -10.25
C SER A 73 39.27 -28.10 -10.96
N SER A 74 38.22 -27.83 -11.75
CA SER A 74 38.01 -26.56 -12.43
C SER A 74 37.24 -25.56 -11.56
N SER A 75 37.90 -24.45 -11.21
CA SER A 75 37.28 -23.35 -10.44
C SER A 75 36.00 -22.82 -11.09
N ARG A 76 35.96 -22.71 -12.42
CA ARG A 76 34.79 -22.22 -13.17
C ARG A 76 33.57 -23.16 -13.06
N ILE A 77 33.81 -24.46 -12.97
CA ILE A 77 32.74 -25.46 -12.80
C ILE A 77 32.20 -25.41 -11.38
N ARG A 78 33.07 -25.28 -10.38
CA ARG A 78 32.66 -25.10 -8.98
C ARG A 78 31.84 -23.84 -8.76
N GLU A 79 32.28 -22.71 -9.31
CA GLU A 79 31.55 -21.44 -9.21
C GLU A 79 30.17 -21.54 -9.86
N LYS A 80 30.08 -22.16 -11.04
CA LYS A 80 28.80 -22.39 -11.72
C LYS A 80 27.89 -23.33 -10.91
N ALA A 81 28.43 -24.44 -10.39
CA ALA A 81 27.68 -25.37 -9.55
C ALA A 81 27.18 -24.68 -8.28
N GLY A 82 28.00 -23.85 -7.65
CA GLY A 82 27.62 -23.00 -6.54
C GLY A 82 26.48 -22.04 -6.87
N GLN A 83 26.58 -21.31 -7.98
CA GLN A 83 25.49 -20.45 -8.47
C GLN A 83 24.22 -21.24 -8.79
N ASP A 84 24.35 -22.44 -9.35
CA ASP A 84 23.24 -23.33 -9.62
C ASP A 84 22.60 -23.87 -8.32
N LEU A 85 23.39 -24.11 -7.26
CA LEU A 85 22.89 -24.47 -5.92
C LEU A 85 22.17 -23.31 -5.24
N LEU A 86 22.70 -22.08 -5.38
CA LEU A 86 22.05 -20.87 -4.89
C LEU A 86 20.68 -20.63 -5.55
N LYS A 87 20.49 -21.09 -6.80
CA LYS A 87 19.17 -21.07 -7.47
C LYS A 87 18.11 -21.90 -6.77
N TYR A 88 18.48 -22.84 -5.91
CA TYR A 88 17.53 -23.66 -5.15
C TYR A 88 17.25 -23.11 -3.74
N GLY A 89 17.93 -22.04 -3.30
CA GLY A 89 17.63 -21.37 -2.03
C GLY A 89 17.71 -22.29 -0.80
N SER A 90 16.75 -22.19 0.12
CA SER A 90 16.72 -23.02 1.34
C SER A 90 16.56 -24.51 1.05
N ALA A 91 16.05 -24.88 -0.13
CA ALA A 91 15.82 -26.26 -0.51
C ALA A 91 17.14 -27.02 -0.73
N ALA A 92 18.24 -26.28 -1.00
CA ALA A 92 19.59 -26.83 -1.08
C ALA A 92 20.25 -27.04 0.30
N VAL A 93 19.75 -26.41 1.37
CA VAL A 93 20.37 -26.43 2.70
C VAL A 93 20.54 -27.84 3.27
N PRO A 94 19.55 -28.74 3.30
CA PRO A 94 19.75 -30.08 3.86
C PRO A 94 20.80 -30.88 3.07
N PHE A 95 20.84 -30.72 1.75
CA PHE A 95 21.82 -31.41 0.90
C PHE A 95 23.23 -30.85 1.08
N LEU A 96 23.36 -29.53 1.27
CA LEU A 96 24.64 -28.91 1.58
C LEU A 96 25.12 -29.24 3.01
N GLN A 97 24.19 -29.39 3.97
CA GLN A 97 24.51 -29.86 5.33
C GLN A 97 25.07 -31.29 5.32
N GLU A 98 24.52 -32.15 4.46
CA GLU A 98 25.06 -33.49 4.19
C GLU A 98 26.42 -33.42 3.49
N ALA A 99 26.55 -32.57 2.46
CA ALA A 99 27.79 -32.38 1.70
C ALA A 99 28.95 -31.81 2.54
N ARG A 100 28.66 -31.09 3.62
CA ARG A 100 29.67 -30.64 4.60
C ARG A 100 30.41 -31.79 5.26
N LEU A 101 29.79 -32.97 5.35
CA LEU A 101 30.38 -34.17 5.96
C LEU A 101 31.09 -35.06 4.92
N ASN A 102 31.24 -34.59 3.67
CA ASN A 102 31.85 -35.36 2.60
C ASN A 102 33.35 -35.61 2.84
N GLU A 103 33.87 -36.76 2.39
CA GLU A 103 35.29 -37.10 2.48
C GLU A 103 36.19 -36.20 1.60
N ASP A 104 35.63 -35.62 0.54
CA ASP A 104 36.31 -34.60 -0.27
C ASP A 104 36.28 -33.24 0.45
N LEU A 105 37.43 -32.83 0.95
CA LEU A 105 37.66 -31.54 1.61
C LEU A 105 37.20 -30.35 0.78
N THR A 106 37.31 -30.41 -0.56
CA THR A 106 36.90 -29.31 -1.45
C THR A 106 35.38 -29.20 -1.49
N ILE A 107 34.67 -30.33 -1.54
CA ILE A 107 33.20 -30.36 -1.46
C ILE A 107 32.75 -29.85 -0.10
N ALA A 108 33.40 -30.28 0.98
CA ALA A 108 33.05 -29.87 2.34
C ALA A 108 33.24 -28.35 2.56
N GLU A 109 34.36 -27.77 2.10
CA GLU A 109 34.64 -26.33 2.22
C GLU A 109 33.71 -25.47 1.37
N GLU A 110 33.46 -25.85 0.11
CA GLU A 110 32.52 -25.13 -0.76
C GLU A 110 31.08 -25.27 -0.25
N ALA A 111 30.69 -26.44 0.24
CA ALA A 111 29.37 -26.64 0.85
C ALA A 111 29.19 -25.75 2.08
N GLU A 112 30.20 -25.61 2.95
CA GLU A 112 30.17 -24.70 4.10
C GLU A 112 30.08 -23.23 3.65
N PHE A 113 30.80 -22.84 2.61
CA PHE A 113 30.72 -21.49 2.04
C PHE A 113 29.32 -21.15 1.51
N TYR A 114 28.70 -22.04 0.73
CA TYR A 114 27.34 -21.81 0.22
C TYR A 114 26.26 -21.99 1.28
N LEU A 115 26.45 -22.86 2.28
CA LEU A 115 25.61 -22.88 3.47
C LEU A 115 25.65 -21.55 4.19
N GLN A 116 26.83 -20.95 4.34
CA GLN A 116 26.97 -19.65 4.93
C GLN A 116 26.25 -18.58 4.10
N ILE A 117 26.29 -18.64 2.77
CA ILE A 117 25.53 -17.72 1.90
C ILE A 117 24.02 -17.93 2.06
N LEU A 118 23.53 -19.18 1.99
CA LEU A 118 22.11 -19.50 2.04
C LEU A 118 21.50 -19.29 3.44
N GLN A 119 22.24 -19.59 4.49
CA GLN A 119 21.85 -19.30 5.88
C GLN A 119 21.89 -17.80 6.20
N ASN A 120 22.63 -17.00 5.42
CA ASN A 120 22.67 -15.55 5.55
C ASN A 120 21.83 -14.79 4.49
N GLY A 121 21.25 -15.49 3.50
CA GLY A 121 20.44 -14.91 2.43
C GLY A 121 18.99 -14.73 2.86
N ILE A 122 18.50 -13.50 2.81
CA ILE A 122 17.13 -13.14 3.21
C ILE A 122 16.18 -13.33 2.02
N HIS A 123 16.64 -13.05 0.79
CA HIS A 123 15.90 -13.33 -0.44
C HIS A 123 16.00 -14.80 -0.88
N ARG A 124 14.94 -15.34 -1.46
CA ARG A 124 14.85 -16.72 -1.95
C ARG A 124 14.58 -16.75 -3.45
N VAL A 125 15.04 -17.81 -4.10
CA VAL A 125 14.76 -18.02 -5.52
C VAL A 125 13.34 -18.55 -5.67
N GLY A 126 12.53 -17.81 -6.44
CA GLY A 126 11.07 -17.99 -6.49
C GLY A 126 10.28 -16.88 -5.81
N ASP A 127 10.94 -15.97 -5.07
CA ASP A 127 10.29 -14.75 -4.61
C ASP A 127 9.80 -13.90 -5.79
N PRO A 128 8.63 -13.23 -5.68
CA PRO A 128 8.19 -12.27 -6.68
C PRO A 128 9.28 -11.22 -6.97
N PRO A 129 9.39 -10.70 -8.20
CA PRO A 129 10.40 -9.68 -8.54
C PRO A 129 10.39 -8.50 -7.57
N GLN A 130 9.21 -8.02 -7.18
CA GLN A 130 9.04 -6.90 -6.24
C GLN A 130 9.63 -7.21 -4.85
N VAL A 131 9.44 -8.44 -4.35
CA VAL A 131 10.01 -8.91 -3.07
C VAL A 131 11.53 -9.03 -3.20
N THR A 132 11.99 -9.61 -4.30
CA THR A 132 13.42 -9.80 -4.58
C THR A 132 14.16 -8.47 -4.59
N ASP A 133 13.60 -7.45 -5.24
CA ASP A 133 14.21 -6.12 -5.32
C ASP A 133 14.27 -5.44 -3.94
N CYS A 134 13.21 -5.53 -3.14
CA CYS A 134 13.20 -5.03 -1.77
C CYS A 134 14.26 -5.70 -0.90
N LEU A 135 14.36 -7.03 -0.97
CA LEU A 135 15.28 -7.80 -0.13
C LEU A 135 16.74 -7.65 -0.57
N LYS A 136 17.02 -7.51 -1.87
CA LYS A 136 18.37 -7.15 -2.35
C LYS A 136 18.82 -5.81 -1.78
N GLN A 137 17.95 -4.81 -1.81
CA GLN A 137 18.26 -3.49 -1.24
C GLN A 137 18.49 -3.58 0.28
N TYR A 138 17.70 -4.41 0.97
CA TYR A 138 17.85 -4.69 2.39
C TYR A 138 19.20 -5.32 2.75
N GLU A 139 19.73 -6.21 1.91
CA GLU A 139 21.01 -6.91 2.12
C GLU A 139 22.23 -6.05 1.79
N ILE A 140 22.17 -5.31 0.67
CA ILE A 140 23.29 -4.46 0.20
C ILE A 140 23.56 -3.33 1.18
N THR A 141 22.52 -2.88 1.90
CA THR A 141 22.60 -1.69 2.73
C THR A 141 23.06 -1.99 4.16
N ARG A 142 24.14 -1.35 4.61
CA ARG A 142 24.64 -1.45 6.00
C ARG A 142 23.93 -0.49 6.98
N LEU A 143 23.21 0.50 6.46
CA LEU A 143 22.55 1.53 7.26
C LEU A 143 21.17 1.02 7.75
N LYS A 144 20.97 0.96 9.07
CA LYS A 144 19.75 0.42 9.70
C LYS A 144 18.46 1.08 9.19
N HIS A 145 18.45 2.40 9.02
CA HIS A 145 17.27 3.14 8.58
C HIS A 145 16.89 2.86 7.11
N LEU A 146 17.84 2.54 6.24
CA LEU A 146 17.57 2.15 4.85
C LEU A 146 17.13 0.68 4.73
N ARG A 147 17.69 -0.20 5.58
CA ARG A 147 17.15 -1.56 5.77
C ARG A 147 15.70 -1.49 6.24
N LEU A 148 15.40 -0.60 7.17
CA LEU A 148 14.05 -0.36 7.65
C LEU A 148 13.09 0.09 6.54
N LEU A 149 13.48 1.04 5.69
CA LEU A 149 12.66 1.42 4.53
C LEU A 149 12.35 0.22 3.64
N SER A 150 13.34 -0.64 3.39
CA SER A 150 13.17 -1.84 2.55
C SER A 150 12.23 -2.86 3.19
N LEU A 151 12.31 -3.05 4.52
CA LEU A 151 11.36 -3.87 5.29
C LEU A 151 9.94 -3.31 5.19
N TYR A 152 9.75 -2.01 5.38
CA TYR A 152 8.43 -1.39 5.26
C TYR A 152 7.93 -1.37 3.82
N SER A 153 8.81 -1.35 2.82
CA SER A 153 8.37 -1.51 1.42
C SER A 153 7.69 -2.86 1.19
N LEU A 154 8.05 -3.91 1.94
CA LEU A 154 7.35 -5.20 1.87
C LEU A 154 5.90 -5.11 2.39
N THR A 155 5.60 -4.24 3.37
CA THR A 155 4.23 -4.13 3.90
C THR A 155 3.24 -3.53 2.91
N TYR A 156 3.74 -2.94 1.82
CA TYR A 156 2.94 -2.42 0.71
C TYR A 156 2.65 -3.43 -0.37
N LEU A 157 3.26 -4.62 -0.32
CA LEU A 157 2.90 -5.69 -1.23
C LEU A 157 1.65 -6.41 -0.70
N PRO A 158 0.83 -7.03 -1.57
CA PRO A 158 -0.34 -7.78 -1.12
C PRO A 158 0.01 -8.74 0.01
N ALA A 159 -0.88 -8.91 0.99
CA ALA A 159 -0.61 -9.66 2.22
C ALA A 159 -0.07 -11.08 1.94
N GLU A 160 -0.54 -11.71 0.87
CA GLU A 160 -0.13 -13.04 0.40
C GLU A 160 1.35 -13.09 -0.03
N THR A 161 1.87 -11.96 -0.51
CA THR A 161 3.27 -11.83 -0.99
C THR A 161 4.22 -11.30 0.09
N SER A 162 3.71 -10.50 1.04
CA SER A 162 4.53 -9.81 2.05
C SER A 162 4.77 -10.63 3.32
N LEU A 163 3.84 -11.50 3.69
CA LEU A 163 3.90 -12.22 4.97
C LEU A 163 5.13 -13.13 5.08
N THR A 164 5.39 -13.97 4.08
CA THR A 164 6.53 -14.90 4.06
C THR A 164 7.90 -14.21 4.14
N PRO A 165 8.22 -13.16 3.36
CA PRO A 165 9.47 -12.41 3.52
C PRO A 165 9.59 -11.70 4.88
N LEU A 166 8.51 -11.17 5.45
CA LEU A 166 8.54 -10.55 6.77
C LEU A 166 8.77 -11.58 7.90
N LEU A 167 8.20 -12.79 7.79
CA LEU A 167 8.48 -13.89 8.71
C LEU A 167 9.94 -14.37 8.63
N ARG A 168 10.53 -14.39 7.43
CA ARG A 168 11.97 -14.65 7.26
C ARG A 168 12.82 -13.60 7.96
N LEU A 169 12.53 -12.31 7.75
CA LEU A 169 13.22 -11.22 8.44
C LEU A 169 13.09 -11.34 9.97
N THR A 170 11.92 -11.76 10.45
CA THR A 170 11.68 -12.00 11.88
C THR A 170 12.63 -13.07 12.45
N LEU A 171 12.91 -14.14 11.68
CA LEU A 171 13.73 -15.28 12.11
C LEU A 171 15.23 -15.12 11.85
N LEU A 172 15.62 -14.37 10.82
CA LEU A 172 17.01 -14.31 10.34
C LEU A 172 17.72 -12.98 10.68
N GLU A 173 16.97 -11.92 10.99
CA GLU A 173 17.57 -10.62 11.28
C GLU A 173 18.38 -10.65 12.59
N LYS A 174 19.63 -10.18 12.48
CA LYS A 174 20.60 -10.17 13.58
C LYS A 174 20.42 -8.95 14.49
N ASP A 175 19.98 -7.82 13.93
CA ASP A 175 19.68 -6.63 14.73
C ASP A 175 18.36 -6.81 15.50
N THR A 176 18.42 -6.65 16.82
CA THR A 176 17.27 -6.81 17.73
C THR A 176 16.06 -6.00 17.29
N ARG A 177 16.23 -4.71 16.94
CA ARG A 177 15.11 -3.82 16.62
C ARG A 177 14.56 -4.08 15.25
N LEU A 178 15.40 -4.34 14.26
CA LEU A 178 14.92 -4.72 12.93
C LEU A 178 14.18 -6.07 12.95
N SER A 179 14.64 -7.04 13.75
CA SER A 179 13.93 -8.32 13.94
C SER A 179 12.55 -8.11 14.60
N GLN A 180 12.47 -7.25 15.62
CA GLN A 180 11.21 -6.91 16.28
C GLN A 180 10.26 -6.09 15.39
N LEU A 181 10.78 -5.15 14.61
CA LEU A 181 10.01 -4.38 13.64
C LEU A 181 9.49 -5.27 12.49
N ALA A 182 10.27 -6.26 12.05
CA ALA A 182 9.82 -7.27 11.09
C ALA A 182 8.66 -8.10 11.65
N ALA A 183 8.71 -8.46 12.94
CA ALA A 183 7.64 -9.17 13.63
C ALA A 183 6.36 -8.33 13.70
N LEU A 184 6.47 -7.03 14.05
CA LEU A 184 5.32 -6.12 14.06
C LEU A 184 4.74 -5.93 12.66
N ALA A 185 5.59 -5.75 11.64
CA ALA A 185 5.17 -5.67 10.25
C ALA A 185 4.42 -6.95 9.81
N ALA A 186 4.96 -8.14 10.08
CA ALA A 186 4.30 -9.42 9.79
C ALA A 186 2.95 -9.57 10.52
N TYR A 187 2.89 -9.13 11.78
CA TYR A 187 1.65 -9.16 12.56
C TYR A 187 0.57 -8.20 12.02
N ARG A 188 1.01 -7.08 11.42
CA ARG A 188 0.12 -6.08 10.81
C ARG A 188 -0.37 -6.46 9.42
N THR A 189 0.38 -7.24 8.65
CA THR A 189 -0.06 -7.74 7.34
C THR A 189 -1.11 -8.85 7.43
N LEU A 190 -1.27 -9.50 8.59
CA LEU A 190 -2.33 -10.49 8.80
C LEU A 190 -3.72 -9.85 8.60
N PRO A 191 -4.67 -10.55 7.93
CA PRO A 191 -6.02 -10.06 7.71
C PRO A 191 -6.66 -9.54 9.01
N ARG A 192 -7.39 -8.43 8.92
CA ARG A 192 -8.05 -7.76 10.05
C ARG A 192 -9.48 -7.41 9.68
N GLU A 193 -10.32 -7.33 10.70
CA GLU A 193 -11.62 -6.68 10.55
C GLU A 193 -11.42 -5.23 10.13
N ARG A 194 -12.17 -4.81 9.12
CA ARG A 194 -12.17 -3.43 8.67
C ARG A 194 -13.45 -2.77 9.19
N PRO A 195 -13.37 -1.56 9.76
CA PRO A 195 -14.56 -0.77 9.97
C PRO A 195 -15.17 -0.46 8.61
N LEU A 196 -16.49 -0.22 8.59
CA LEU A 196 -17.21 0.17 7.37
C LEU A 196 -16.44 1.31 6.68
N PRO A 197 -16.02 1.16 5.41
CA PRO A 197 -15.36 2.24 4.71
C PRO A 197 -16.33 3.43 4.67
N ARG A 198 -15.95 4.49 5.37
CA ARG A 198 -16.63 5.78 5.27
C ARG A 198 -16.11 6.43 3.99
N PHE A 199 -16.74 6.12 2.87
CA PHE A 199 -16.44 6.92 1.68
C PHE A 199 -16.89 8.36 1.97
N PRO A 200 -16.07 9.36 1.65
CA PRO A 200 -16.52 10.73 1.71
C PRO A 200 -17.85 10.83 0.95
N LEU A 201 -18.87 11.37 1.63
CA LEU A 201 -20.27 11.57 1.19
C LEU A 201 -20.41 12.50 -0.03
N ILE A 202 -19.39 12.58 -0.87
CA ILE A 202 -19.33 13.50 -1.99
C ILE A 202 -20.02 12.82 -3.18
N PHE A 203 -21.34 12.72 -2.99
CA PHE A 203 -22.42 12.46 -3.94
C PHE A 203 -22.86 11.00 -4.15
N PRO A 204 -24.19 10.77 -4.16
CA PRO A 204 -24.78 9.44 -4.19
C PRO A 204 -24.72 8.90 -5.62
N GLU A 205 -23.98 7.82 -5.84
CA GLU A 205 -24.20 6.99 -7.03
C GLU A 205 -25.41 6.07 -6.77
N GLU A 206 -26.16 5.79 -7.83
CA GLU A 206 -27.55 5.28 -7.86
C GLU A 206 -27.80 3.86 -7.26
N ARG A 207 -26.89 3.32 -6.45
CA ARG A 207 -27.20 2.21 -5.53
C ARG A 207 -26.91 2.61 -4.08
N PRO A 208 -27.77 2.20 -3.12
CA PRO A 208 -27.43 2.32 -1.71
C PRO A 208 -26.11 1.59 -1.43
N TYR A 209 -25.38 2.08 -0.42
CA TYR A 209 -24.28 1.36 0.21
C TYR A 209 -24.63 -0.12 0.36
N PRO A 210 -23.65 -1.04 0.24
CA PRO A 210 -23.90 -2.46 0.48
C PRO A 210 -24.61 -2.60 1.83
N ASP A 211 -25.64 -3.44 1.88
CA ASP A 211 -26.31 -3.83 3.13
C ASP A 211 -25.24 -4.05 4.22
N PRO A 212 -25.36 -3.43 5.42
CA PRO A 212 -24.43 -3.65 6.54
C PRO A 212 -24.04 -5.11 6.76
N ASN A 213 -24.94 -6.06 6.45
CA ASN A 213 -24.69 -7.50 6.49
C ASN A 213 -23.54 -7.99 5.59
N PHE A 214 -23.26 -7.30 4.46
CA PHE A 214 -22.14 -7.61 3.57
C PHE A 214 -20.80 -7.46 4.29
N TRP A 215 -20.61 -6.32 4.98
CA TRP A 215 -19.37 -6.04 5.69
C TRP A 215 -19.18 -6.94 6.90
N GLU A 216 -20.26 -7.30 7.59
CA GLU A 216 -20.18 -8.30 8.65
C GLU A 216 -19.76 -9.67 8.12
N THR A 217 -20.29 -10.09 6.96
CA THR A 217 -19.88 -11.33 6.29
C THR A 217 -18.39 -11.31 5.93
N GLU A 218 -17.90 -10.21 5.39
CA GLU A 218 -16.47 -10.03 5.06
C GLU A 218 -15.58 -9.99 6.31
N ASN A 219 -16.02 -9.31 7.37
CA ASN A 219 -15.33 -9.30 8.65
C ASN A 219 -15.30 -10.70 9.31
N GLN A 220 -16.38 -11.49 9.19
CA GLN A 220 -16.40 -12.88 9.64
C GLN A 220 -15.38 -13.75 8.88
N LYS A 221 -15.29 -13.60 7.55
CA LYS A 221 -14.25 -14.26 6.75
C LYS A 221 -12.86 -13.84 7.21
N ALA A 222 -12.63 -12.53 7.40
CA ALA A 222 -11.34 -12.01 7.86
C ALA A 222 -10.95 -12.58 9.25
N ARG A 223 -11.88 -12.63 10.21
CA ARG A 223 -11.68 -13.26 11.54
C ARG A 223 -11.24 -14.72 11.40
N GLN A 224 -11.96 -15.49 10.57
CA GLN A 224 -11.68 -16.92 10.39
C GLN A 224 -10.33 -17.16 9.71
N THR A 225 -10.02 -16.40 8.67
CA THR A 225 -8.72 -16.47 7.97
C THR A 225 -7.58 -16.09 8.91
N ARG A 226 -7.73 -14.98 9.66
CA ARG A 226 -6.74 -14.52 10.65
C ARG A 226 -6.46 -15.59 11.69
N LYS A 227 -7.50 -16.18 12.29
CA LYS A 227 -7.36 -17.26 13.28
C LYS A 227 -6.59 -18.45 12.74
N THR A 228 -6.88 -18.86 11.51
CA THR A 228 -6.22 -19.99 10.84
C THR A 228 -4.74 -19.71 10.60
N LEU A 229 -4.42 -18.54 10.03
CA LEU A 229 -3.05 -18.12 9.78
C LEU A 229 -2.22 -17.99 11.06
N ILE A 230 -2.78 -17.41 12.13
CA ILE A 230 -2.09 -17.31 13.43
C ILE A 230 -1.68 -18.70 13.92
N GLN A 231 -2.56 -19.70 13.82
CA GLN A 231 -2.25 -21.07 14.25
C GLN A 231 -1.15 -21.71 13.40
N GLU A 232 -1.16 -21.50 12.08
CA GLU A 232 -0.15 -22.02 11.17
C GLU A 232 1.22 -21.38 11.38
N ILE A 233 1.26 -20.05 11.47
CA ILE A 233 2.49 -19.30 11.72
C ILE A 233 3.05 -19.68 13.09
N ARG A 234 2.22 -19.79 14.12
CA ARG A 234 2.66 -20.23 15.46
C ARG A 234 3.30 -21.62 15.40
N ARG A 235 2.69 -22.58 14.69
CA ARG A 235 3.26 -23.91 14.46
C ARG A 235 4.62 -23.84 13.75
N TYR A 236 4.71 -23.03 12.70
CA TYR A 236 5.94 -22.81 11.95
C TYR A 236 7.05 -22.21 12.82
N LEU A 237 6.78 -21.10 13.51
CA LEU A 237 7.75 -20.43 14.39
C LEU A 237 8.24 -21.36 15.50
N LEU A 238 7.37 -22.20 16.07
CA LEU A 238 7.76 -23.17 17.09
C LEU A 238 8.62 -24.32 16.54
N SER A 239 8.49 -24.67 15.26
CA SER A 239 9.37 -25.67 14.62
C SER A 239 10.76 -25.13 14.29
N GLU A 240 10.91 -23.82 14.12
CA GLU A 240 12.21 -23.21 13.82
C GLU A 240 13.10 -23.10 15.07
N PRO A 241 14.39 -23.49 15.01
CA PRO A 241 15.28 -23.46 16.18
C PRO A 241 15.73 -22.06 16.58
N ALA A 242 15.65 -21.07 15.67
CA ALA A 242 16.08 -19.70 15.92
C ALA A 242 15.37 -19.08 17.13
N GLN A 243 16.10 -18.35 17.96
CA GLN A 243 15.59 -17.68 19.18
C GLN A 243 15.74 -16.15 19.07
N THR A 244 15.26 -15.58 17.97
CA THR A 244 15.37 -14.14 17.73
C THR A 244 14.40 -13.31 18.59
N PRO A 245 14.74 -12.05 18.91
CA PRO A 245 13.83 -11.13 19.60
C PRO A 245 12.49 -10.92 18.87
N GLY A 246 12.51 -10.88 17.53
CA GLY A 246 11.30 -10.78 16.72
C GLY A 246 10.38 -11.99 16.87
N LYS A 247 10.93 -13.21 16.85
CA LYS A 247 10.15 -14.44 17.06
C LYS A 247 9.47 -14.44 18.44
N GLN A 248 10.20 -14.05 19.48
CA GLN A 248 9.65 -13.96 20.84
C GLN A 248 8.51 -12.94 20.92
N LEU A 249 8.68 -11.77 20.31
CA LEU A 249 7.64 -10.73 20.24
C LEU A 249 6.39 -11.24 19.50
N LEU A 250 6.56 -11.86 18.34
CA LEU A 250 5.44 -12.32 17.51
C LEU A 250 4.62 -13.42 18.22
N LEU A 251 5.28 -14.39 18.85
CA LEU A 251 4.61 -15.42 19.65
C LEU A 251 3.88 -14.83 20.86
N ALA A 252 4.46 -13.80 21.48
CA ALA A 252 3.83 -13.11 22.60
C ALA A 252 2.58 -12.31 22.16
N LEU A 253 2.62 -11.66 20.98
CA LEU A 253 1.46 -10.98 20.39
C LEU A 253 0.31 -11.95 20.10
N PHE A 254 0.59 -13.12 19.52
CA PHE A 254 -0.45 -14.13 19.29
C PHE A 254 -1.09 -14.62 20.58
N SER A 255 -0.29 -14.80 21.64
CA SER A 255 -0.80 -15.22 22.95
C SER A 255 -1.66 -14.12 23.61
N LEU A 256 -1.27 -12.86 23.43
CA LEU A 256 -2.02 -11.71 23.90
C LEU A 256 -3.36 -11.58 23.19
N GLU A 257 -3.38 -11.73 21.86
CA GLU A 257 -4.60 -11.71 21.05
C GLU A 257 -5.59 -12.79 21.49
N GLU A 258 -5.12 -14.03 21.68
CA GLU A 258 -5.92 -15.15 22.18
C GLU A 258 -6.50 -14.87 23.59
N THR A 259 -5.71 -14.24 24.45
CA THR A 259 -6.12 -13.87 25.81
C THR A 259 -7.21 -12.79 25.81
N LEU A 260 -7.08 -11.79 24.94
CA LEU A 260 -8.05 -10.70 24.81
C LEU A 260 -9.36 -11.19 24.19
N ALA A 261 -9.30 -12.02 23.15
CA ALA A 261 -10.48 -12.63 22.54
C ALA A 261 -11.26 -13.49 23.56
N SER A 262 -10.55 -14.26 24.37
CA SER A 262 -11.17 -15.08 25.43
C SER A 262 -11.82 -14.24 26.53
N SER A 263 -11.26 -13.06 26.83
CA SER A 263 -11.79 -12.11 27.82
C SER A 263 -13.04 -11.39 27.31
N ALA A 264 -13.10 -11.06 26.02
CA ALA A 264 -14.23 -10.37 25.41
C ALA A 264 -15.49 -11.26 25.32
N ALA A 265 -15.31 -12.56 25.06
CA ALA A 265 -16.39 -13.54 25.01
C ALA A 265 -17.11 -13.78 26.35
N GLN A 266 -16.54 -13.33 27.47
CA GLN A 266 -17.10 -13.48 28.83
C GLN A 266 -17.94 -12.29 29.29
N THR A 267 -17.94 -11.19 28.53
CA THR A 267 -18.79 -10.01 28.77
C THR A 267 -20.05 -10.10 27.89
N PRO A 268 -21.28 -10.00 28.46
CA PRO A 268 -22.50 -10.05 27.65
C PRO A 268 -22.54 -8.91 26.65
N GLU A 269 -22.79 -9.25 25.38
CA GLU A 269 -22.85 -8.33 24.24
C GLU A 269 -23.83 -7.18 24.48
N ALA A 270 -23.32 -5.94 24.47
CA ALA A 270 -24.15 -4.81 24.10
C ALA A 270 -24.36 -4.88 22.58
N SER A 271 -25.63 -4.97 22.16
CA SER A 271 -26.06 -5.09 20.76
C SER A 271 -25.25 -4.19 19.79
N PRO A 272 -24.83 -4.70 18.61
CA PRO A 272 -23.99 -3.98 17.65
C PRO A 272 -24.82 -3.05 16.76
N SER A 273 -25.64 -2.18 17.35
CA SER A 273 -26.53 -1.29 16.59
C SER A 273 -26.64 0.13 17.14
N GLN A 274 -25.67 0.60 17.92
CA GLN A 274 -25.52 2.03 18.16
C GLN A 274 -24.32 2.53 17.38
N THR A 275 -24.61 3.23 16.27
CA THR A 275 -23.71 4.16 15.61
C THR A 275 -23.13 5.10 16.67
N VAL A 276 -21.93 4.79 17.16
CA VAL A 276 -21.15 5.69 17.98
C VAL A 276 -20.78 6.87 17.08
N SER A 277 -21.31 8.04 17.41
CA SER A 277 -20.94 9.31 16.77
C SER A 277 -19.43 9.51 16.95
N GLU A 278 -18.68 9.55 15.85
CA GLU A 278 -17.24 9.88 15.84
C GLU A 278 -16.94 11.32 16.31
N ASN A 279 -17.99 12.15 16.49
CA ASN A 279 -17.89 13.47 17.09
C ASN A 279 -18.30 13.49 18.58
N ALA A 280 -18.53 12.33 19.21
CA ALA A 280 -18.73 12.29 20.64
C ALA A 280 -17.41 12.69 21.34
N PRO A 281 -17.43 13.67 22.26
CA PRO A 281 -16.23 14.02 23.01
C PRO A 281 -15.70 12.78 23.71
N ALA A 282 -14.38 12.56 23.62
CA ALA A 282 -13.69 11.43 24.23
C ALA A 282 -14.21 11.21 25.66
N ALA A 283 -14.94 10.12 25.87
CA ALA A 283 -15.32 9.72 27.22
C ALA A 283 -14.01 9.57 28.00
N LYS A 284 -13.91 10.24 29.16
CA LYS A 284 -12.71 10.14 30.00
C LYS A 284 -12.40 8.66 30.25
N PRO A 285 -11.14 8.22 30.03
CA PRO A 285 -10.77 6.82 30.15
C PRO A 285 -11.11 6.33 31.56
N GLN A 286 -11.81 5.19 31.66
CA GLN A 286 -11.90 4.47 32.92
C GLN A 286 -10.51 3.86 33.20
N GLU A 287 -9.78 4.46 34.14
CA GLU A 287 -8.38 4.13 34.51
C GLU A 287 -8.16 2.68 35.02
N ASN A 288 -9.19 1.84 35.11
CA ASN A 288 -9.13 0.49 35.70
C ASN A 288 -9.59 -0.64 34.76
N ASP A 289 -9.47 -0.50 33.45
CA ASP A 289 -9.82 -1.58 32.52
C ASP A 289 -8.79 -2.74 32.51
N PRO A 290 -9.20 -3.99 32.81
CA PRO A 290 -8.28 -5.13 32.84
C PRO A 290 -7.57 -5.43 31.51
N ALA A 291 -8.22 -5.15 30.37
CA ALA A 291 -7.62 -5.35 29.05
C ALA A 291 -6.51 -4.31 28.79
N ALA A 292 -6.79 -3.02 29.06
CA ALA A 292 -5.78 -1.97 29.00
C ALA A 292 -4.59 -2.24 29.93
N GLN A 293 -4.82 -2.75 31.15
CA GLN A 293 -3.73 -3.13 32.07
C GLN A 293 -2.86 -4.27 31.53
N LYS A 294 -3.47 -5.31 30.93
CA LYS A 294 -2.72 -6.39 30.25
C LYS A 294 -1.86 -5.86 29.10
N LEU A 295 -2.41 -4.93 28.31
CA LEU A 295 -1.68 -4.27 27.22
C LEU A 295 -0.51 -3.43 27.74
N LEU A 296 -0.71 -2.65 28.81
CA LEU A 296 0.35 -1.86 29.44
C LEU A 296 1.45 -2.75 30.02
N ALA A 297 1.10 -3.87 30.66
CA ALA A 297 2.07 -4.83 31.17
C ALA A 297 2.87 -5.47 30.02
N PHE A 298 2.20 -5.86 28.94
CA PHE A 298 2.85 -6.37 27.74
C PHE A 298 3.80 -5.34 27.12
N ARG A 299 3.33 -4.11 26.95
CA ARG A 299 4.10 -2.98 26.44
C ARG A 299 5.37 -2.77 27.26
N ASN A 300 5.24 -2.65 28.58
CA ASN A 300 6.37 -2.35 29.47
C ASN A 300 7.43 -3.46 29.40
N ARG A 301 7.04 -4.74 29.33
CA ARG A 301 7.98 -5.86 29.16
C ARG A 301 8.91 -5.71 27.95
N PHE A 302 8.41 -5.18 26.83
CA PHE A 302 9.20 -4.99 25.61
C PHE A 302 9.92 -3.63 25.54
N LEU A 303 9.56 -2.69 26.41
CA LEU A 303 10.18 -1.37 26.53
C LEU A 303 11.13 -1.23 27.71
N GLU A 304 11.26 -2.22 28.60
CA GLU A 304 12.11 -2.20 29.80
C GLU A 304 13.57 -1.77 29.55
N ASN A 305 14.07 -1.92 28.31
CA ASN A 305 15.43 -1.53 27.90
C ASN A 305 15.46 -0.44 26.82
N VAL A 306 14.35 0.24 26.56
CA VAL A 306 14.29 1.39 25.65
C VAL A 306 14.65 2.64 26.43
N ASN A 307 15.82 3.20 26.17
CA ASN A 307 16.21 4.47 26.78
C ASN A 307 15.30 5.59 26.25
N THR A 308 14.74 6.46 27.07
CA THR A 308 13.88 7.56 26.55
C THR A 308 14.69 8.70 25.93
N GLN A 309 16.02 8.66 26.01
CA GLN A 309 16.95 9.46 25.19
C GLN A 309 17.46 8.71 23.94
N ALA A 310 16.80 7.60 23.56
CA ALA A 310 17.35 6.58 22.66
C ALA A 310 17.48 6.95 21.19
N GLU A 311 18.30 6.12 20.54
CA GLU A 311 18.44 6.04 19.11
C GLU A 311 17.08 6.06 18.38
N PRO A 312 17.03 6.65 17.18
CA PRO A 312 15.81 6.77 16.38
C PRO A 312 15.00 5.47 16.22
N MET A 313 15.68 4.34 16.11
CA MET A 313 15.05 3.02 15.95
C MET A 313 14.19 2.60 17.15
N ASP A 314 14.55 3.03 18.36
CA ASP A 314 13.78 2.73 19.57
C ASP A 314 12.47 3.53 19.62
N LEU A 315 12.49 4.78 19.15
CA LEU A 315 11.30 5.62 19.00
C LEU A 315 10.31 4.98 18.01
N LEU A 316 10.81 4.54 16.85
CA LEU A 316 9.97 3.85 15.86
C LEU A 316 9.39 2.55 16.38
N PHE A 317 10.21 1.73 17.02
CA PHE A 317 9.75 0.48 17.62
C PHE A 317 8.66 0.72 18.66
N THR A 318 8.84 1.69 19.55
CA THR A 318 7.85 2.06 20.56
C THR A 318 6.53 2.44 19.92
N ARG A 319 6.55 3.29 18.90
CA ARG A 319 5.34 3.72 18.19
C ARG A 319 4.64 2.59 17.46
N GLU A 320 5.37 1.72 16.79
CA GLU A 320 4.80 0.59 16.06
C GLU A 320 4.20 -0.47 16.98
N LEU A 321 4.84 -0.70 18.12
CA LEU A 321 4.31 -1.53 19.17
C LEU A 321 3.00 -0.92 19.70
N ASP A 322 3.02 0.35 20.09
CA ASP A 322 1.85 1.05 20.62
C ASP A 322 0.69 1.05 19.63
N LEU A 323 0.96 1.30 18.35
CA LEU A 323 -0.03 1.25 17.28
C LEU A 323 -0.63 -0.15 17.10
N SER A 324 0.22 -1.18 17.13
CA SER A 324 -0.22 -2.58 17.03
C SER A 324 -1.11 -2.99 18.21
N LEU A 325 -0.80 -2.51 19.42
CA LEU A 325 -1.62 -2.73 20.61
C LEU A 325 -2.95 -1.97 20.55
N CYS A 326 -2.97 -0.74 20.01
CA CYS A 326 -4.21 0.01 19.76
C CYS A 326 -5.15 -0.75 18.82
N CYS A 327 -4.64 -1.21 17.67
CA CYS A 327 -5.42 -2.00 16.72
C CYS A 327 -5.91 -3.32 17.33
N LEU A 328 -5.09 -3.99 18.14
CA LEU A 328 -5.50 -5.22 18.82
C LEU A 328 -6.64 -4.96 19.83
N LEU A 329 -6.59 -3.88 20.59
CA LEU A 329 -7.67 -3.50 21.51
C LEU A 329 -8.97 -3.16 20.76
N TYR A 330 -8.84 -2.53 19.59
CA TYR A 330 -9.97 -2.26 18.70
C TYR A 330 -10.63 -3.56 18.22
N GLN A 331 -9.81 -4.52 17.75
CA GLN A 331 -10.27 -5.85 17.32
C GLN A 331 -10.98 -6.64 18.44
N ALA A 332 -10.61 -6.42 19.70
CA ALA A 332 -11.29 -7.04 20.84
C ALA A 332 -12.71 -6.47 21.09
N GLY A 333 -13.25 -5.63 20.21
CA GLY A 333 -14.64 -5.14 20.26
C GLY A 333 -14.84 -3.93 21.18
N THR A 334 -13.78 -3.16 21.47
CA THR A 334 -13.83 -2.06 22.44
C THR A 334 -13.32 -0.74 21.86
N ALA A 335 -13.96 -0.23 20.80
CA ALA A 335 -13.53 0.98 20.10
C ALA A 335 -13.26 2.20 21.02
N PRO A 336 -14.13 2.57 22.00
CA PRO A 336 -13.85 3.69 22.89
C PRO A 336 -12.62 3.48 23.79
N LYS A 337 -12.31 2.23 24.14
CA LYS A 337 -11.12 1.90 24.95
C LYS A 337 -9.85 1.99 24.13
N ALA A 338 -9.92 1.55 22.87
CA ALA A 338 -8.82 1.70 21.91
C ALA A 338 -8.49 3.18 21.67
N ASP A 339 -9.50 4.04 21.52
CA ASP A 339 -9.30 5.49 21.39
C ASP A 339 -8.60 6.09 22.62
N GLY A 340 -9.08 5.75 23.83
CA GLY A 340 -8.45 6.21 25.07
C GLY A 340 -7.00 5.75 25.19
N PHE A 341 -6.70 4.50 24.85
CA PHE A 341 -5.34 3.96 24.84
C PHE A 341 -4.45 4.67 23.80
N PHE A 342 -4.97 4.93 22.59
CA PHE A 342 -4.27 5.67 21.54
C PHE A 342 -3.91 7.09 22.00
N GLN A 343 -4.87 7.84 22.56
CA GLN A 343 -4.62 9.19 23.07
C GLN A 343 -3.57 9.19 24.19
N THR A 344 -3.72 8.28 25.15
CA THR A 344 -2.91 8.26 26.38
C THR A 344 -1.54 7.64 26.20
N THR A 345 -1.31 6.87 25.14
CA THR A 345 -0.05 6.13 24.93
C THR A 345 0.66 6.60 23.67
N PHE A 346 -0.04 6.65 22.52
CA PHE A 346 0.59 6.91 21.23
C PHE A 346 0.94 8.39 21.03
N LEU A 347 0.04 9.31 21.39
CA LEU A 347 0.23 10.76 21.17
C LEU A 347 1.04 11.48 22.26
N ARG A 348 1.80 10.74 23.09
CA ARG A 348 2.65 11.35 24.12
C ARG A 348 3.82 12.14 23.52
N PRO A 349 4.29 13.22 24.18
CA PRO A 349 5.45 14.00 23.73
C PRO A 349 6.77 13.23 23.64
N GLU A 350 6.87 12.07 24.33
CA GLU A 350 8.01 11.15 24.24
C GLU A 350 8.01 10.32 22.94
N ASN A 351 6.86 10.22 22.26
CA ASN A 351 6.71 9.56 20.98
C ASN A 351 6.84 10.53 19.80
N GLN A 352 6.94 11.85 20.03
CA GLN A 352 7.09 12.84 18.95
C GLN A 352 8.49 12.82 18.35
N LEU A 353 8.57 13.00 17.03
CA LEU A 353 9.84 13.21 16.33
C LEU A 353 10.38 14.58 16.73
N ARG A 354 11.41 14.62 17.58
CA ARG A 354 12.06 15.90 17.90
C ARG A 354 13.16 16.19 16.88
N ASN A 355 13.18 17.37 16.27
CA ASN A 355 14.20 17.72 15.26
C ASN A 355 15.64 17.55 15.76
N ASN A 356 15.88 17.77 17.05
CA ASN A 356 17.21 17.62 17.66
C ASN A 356 17.58 16.16 17.99
N SER A 357 16.71 15.19 17.75
CA SER A 357 16.92 13.77 18.10
C SER A 357 17.48 12.92 16.94
N LEU A 358 17.51 13.45 15.71
CA LEU A 358 18.02 12.75 14.53
C LEU A 358 19.31 13.39 14.00
N PRO A 359 20.39 12.61 13.77
CA PRO A 359 21.71 13.15 13.42
C PRO A 359 21.83 13.65 11.97
N SER A 360 20.91 13.30 11.06
CA SER A 360 20.94 13.77 9.67
C SER A 360 19.54 14.03 9.09
N MET A 361 19.46 14.97 8.15
CA MET A 361 18.22 15.30 7.42
C MET A 361 17.70 14.11 6.60
N GLU A 362 18.58 13.26 6.06
CA GLU A 362 18.20 12.03 5.36
C GLU A 362 17.49 11.05 6.30
N MET A 363 18.00 10.88 7.52
CA MET A 363 17.36 10.04 8.52
C MET A 363 16.00 10.61 8.93
N HIS A 364 15.91 11.94 9.09
CA HIS A 364 14.65 12.63 9.33
C HIS A 364 13.62 12.36 8.23
N ASN A 365 13.97 12.59 6.97
CA ASN A 365 13.07 12.35 5.84
C ASN A 365 12.59 10.90 5.78
N ASN A 366 13.49 9.93 5.96
CA ASN A 366 13.14 8.51 5.94
C ASN A 366 12.17 8.14 7.07
N PHE A 367 12.32 8.74 8.25
CA PHE A 367 11.41 8.53 9.37
C PHE A 367 10.04 9.15 9.11
N VAL A 368 9.98 10.38 8.58
CA VAL A 368 8.70 11.01 8.21
C VAL A 368 7.99 10.19 7.13
N ILE A 369 8.72 9.66 6.14
CA ILE A 369 8.16 8.73 5.15
C ILE A 369 7.55 7.51 5.84
N LEU A 370 8.24 6.91 6.81
CA LEU A 370 7.72 5.77 7.58
C LEU A 370 6.46 6.11 8.38
N PHE A 371 6.36 7.32 8.93
CA PHE A 371 5.17 7.75 9.65
C PHE A 371 3.99 8.08 8.73
N PHE A 372 4.27 8.72 7.60
CA PHE A 372 3.29 8.92 6.54
C PHE A 372 2.69 7.57 6.11
N ARG A 373 3.58 6.60 5.88
CA ARG A 373 3.29 5.20 5.58
C ARG A 373 2.39 4.54 6.63
N GLN A 374 2.67 4.73 7.92
CA GLN A 374 1.79 4.27 9.00
C GLN A 374 0.39 4.90 8.93
N GLY A 375 0.30 6.19 8.61
CA GLY A 375 -0.96 6.90 8.41
C GLY A 375 -1.78 6.33 7.25
N GLN A 376 -1.14 6.01 6.12
CA GLN A 376 -1.82 5.35 5.01
C GLN A 376 -2.35 3.97 5.39
N ASN A 377 -1.57 3.17 6.13
CA ASN A 377 -2.02 1.87 6.62
C ASN A 377 -3.23 2.02 7.55
N LEU A 378 -3.21 3.03 8.44
CA LEU A 378 -4.37 3.34 9.28
C LEU A 378 -5.61 3.72 8.45
N LEU A 379 -5.43 4.47 7.37
CA LEU A 379 -6.52 4.82 6.46
C LEU A 379 -7.07 3.59 5.74
N GLN A 380 -6.21 2.69 5.26
CA GLN A 380 -6.60 1.41 4.65
C GLN A 380 -7.33 0.49 5.66
N ASP A 381 -6.88 0.51 6.91
CA ASP A 381 -7.53 -0.16 8.04
C ASP A 381 -8.81 0.59 8.52
N GLY A 382 -9.19 1.69 7.86
CA GLY A 382 -10.38 2.48 8.14
C GLY A 382 -10.36 3.27 9.46
N HIS A 383 -9.18 3.45 10.06
CA HIS A 383 -8.93 4.31 11.22
C HIS A 383 -8.61 5.75 10.80
N SER A 384 -9.54 6.40 10.09
CA SER A 384 -9.37 7.75 9.54
C SER A 384 -9.05 8.81 10.62
N ALA A 385 -9.68 8.73 11.80
CA ALA A 385 -9.44 9.64 12.91
C ALA A 385 -8.00 9.52 13.48
N TRP A 386 -7.52 8.29 13.67
CA TRP A 386 -6.14 8.06 14.14
C TRP A 386 -5.12 8.49 13.09
N CYS A 387 -5.40 8.24 11.80
CA CYS A 387 -4.59 8.73 10.70
C CYS A 387 -4.49 10.26 10.73
N ALA A 388 -5.62 10.97 10.81
CA ALA A 388 -5.66 12.43 10.91
C ALA A 388 -4.82 12.96 12.09
N GLN A 389 -4.96 12.37 13.28
CA GLN A 389 -4.19 12.79 14.46
C GLN A 389 -2.68 12.53 14.32
N LEU A 390 -2.31 11.39 13.71
CA LEU A 390 -0.92 11.09 13.39
C LEU A 390 -0.34 12.12 12.42
N LEU A 391 -1.05 12.41 11.32
CA LEU A 391 -0.62 13.38 10.31
C LEU A 391 -0.52 14.80 10.88
N ASP A 392 -1.45 15.20 11.75
CA ASP A 392 -1.41 16.51 12.43
C ASP A 392 -0.19 16.62 13.35
N SER A 393 0.11 15.56 14.12
CA SER A 393 1.33 15.51 14.94
C SER A 393 2.58 15.64 14.08
N LEU A 394 2.67 14.88 12.97
CA LEU A 394 3.82 14.96 12.07
C LEU A 394 3.97 16.34 11.44
N TRP A 395 2.86 16.95 11.02
CA TRP A 395 2.88 18.28 10.42
C TRP A 395 3.42 19.36 11.36
N LYS A 396 3.11 19.24 12.66
CA LYS A 396 3.59 20.13 13.71
C LYS A 396 5.08 19.91 14.03
N ASP A 397 5.55 18.68 13.91
CA ASP A 397 6.93 18.30 14.24
C ASP A 397 7.94 18.67 13.13
N MET A 398 7.52 18.76 11.85
CA MET A 398 8.41 19.06 10.71
C MET A 398 8.87 20.52 10.60
N GLU A 399 10.12 20.74 10.14
CA GLU A 399 10.62 22.07 9.76
C GLU A 399 10.12 22.55 8.39
N MET A 400 10.13 23.87 8.16
CA MET A 400 9.70 24.50 6.90
C MET A 400 10.41 23.97 5.64
N ARG A 401 11.68 23.56 5.72
CA ARG A 401 12.43 23.00 4.57
C ARG A 401 12.01 21.58 4.21
N GLU A 402 11.54 20.81 5.17
CA GLU A 402 11.13 19.40 5.02
C GLU A 402 9.70 19.30 4.46
N LYS A 403 8.87 20.28 4.83
CA LYS A 403 7.50 20.41 4.34
C LYS A 403 7.44 20.40 2.81
N ASN A 404 8.37 21.02 2.09
CA ASN A 404 8.32 21.09 0.62
C ASN A 404 8.34 19.74 -0.11
N HIS A 405 9.06 18.73 0.39
CA HIS A 405 9.22 17.45 -0.32
C HIS A 405 8.09 16.45 -0.03
N LEU A 406 7.48 16.51 1.14
CA LEU A 406 6.45 15.56 1.61
C LEU A 406 5.03 16.12 1.54
N SER A 407 4.92 17.42 1.26
CA SER A 407 3.68 18.16 1.13
C SER A 407 2.64 17.55 0.18
N PRO A 408 2.98 17.10 -1.04
CA PRO A 408 1.98 16.51 -1.94
C PRO A 408 1.36 15.22 -1.40
N LEU A 409 2.16 14.39 -0.72
CA LEU A 409 1.72 13.13 -0.10
C LEU A 409 0.80 13.40 1.10
N LEU A 410 1.16 14.35 1.97
CA LEU A 410 0.30 14.75 3.08
C LEU A 410 -1.01 15.34 2.59
N LEU A 411 -0.95 16.21 1.58
CA LEU A 411 -2.10 16.88 1.00
C LEU A 411 -3.13 15.90 0.44
N THR A 412 -2.67 14.94 -0.37
CA THR A 412 -3.53 13.88 -0.94
C THR A 412 -4.16 13.00 0.14
N THR A 413 -3.45 12.75 1.23
CA THR A 413 -3.98 11.96 2.34
C THR A 413 -5.02 12.74 3.15
N TRP A 414 -4.78 14.03 3.44
CA TRP A 414 -5.77 14.90 4.08
C TRP A 414 -7.04 15.07 3.23
N GLN A 415 -6.89 15.14 1.90
CA GLN A 415 -8.01 15.11 0.95
C GLN A 415 -8.79 13.80 1.04
N SER A 416 -8.08 12.66 1.04
CA SER A 416 -8.68 11.33 1.17
C SER A 416 -9.43 11.14 2.50
N LEU A 417 -8.98 11.81 3.56
CA LEU A 417 -9.64 11.85 4.87
C LEU A 417 -10.88 12.78 4.92
N GLY A 418 -11.12 13.60 3.89
CA GLY A 418 -12.15 14.64 3.92
C GLY A 418 -11.88 15.73 4.96
N GLN A 419 -10.62 15.90 5.36
CA GLN A 419 -10.18 16.86 6.38
C GLN A 419 -9.56 18.08 5.69
N TYR A 420 -10.43 18.95 5.16
CA TYR A 420 -10.00 20.02 4.25
C TYR A 420 -9.33 21.22 4.92
N GLU A 421 -9.63 21.53 6.19
CA GLU A 421 -9.00 22.67 6.87
C GLU A 421 -7.47 22.48 7.06
N PRO A 422 -6.98 21.33 7.58
CA PRO A 422 -5.54 21.02 7.59
C PRO A 422 -4.92 21.03 6.19
N ALA A 423 -5.61 20.46 5.19
CA ALA A 423 -5.15 20.45 3.80
C ALA A 423 -4.99 21.87 3.22
N ILE A 424 -5.93 22.77 3.52
CA ILE A 424 -5.91 24.17 3.07
C ILE A 424 -4.75 24.91 3.73
N ALA A 425 -4.53 24.73 5.04
CA ALA A 425 -3.40 25.33 5.74
C ALA A 425 -2.06 24.88 5.13
N LEU A 426 -1.91 23.57 4.93
CA LEU A 426 -0.77 22.96 4.24
C LEU A 426 -0.54 23.55 2.83
N ALA A 427 -1.58 23.59 2.00
CA ALA A 427 -1.50 24.13 0.64
C ALA A 427 -1.11 25.62 0.61
N ARG A 428 -1.56 26.42 1.59
CA ARG A 428 -1.14 27.83 1.72
C ARG A 428 0.33 27.96 2.08
N ASP A 429 0.81 27.13 3.01
CA ASP A 429 2.22 27.14 3.41
C ASP A 429 3.13 26.76 2.25
N ILE A 430 2.78 25.70 1.49
CA ILE A 430 3.53 25.27 0.29
C ILE A 430 3.58 26.39 -0.76
N ARG A 431 2.42 27.00 -1.04
CA ARG A 431 2.32 28.09 -2.00
C ARG A 431 3.16 29.29 -1.58
N HIS A 432 3.13 29.65 -0.29
CA HIS A 432 3.92 30.74 0.23
C HIS A 432 5.42 30.47 0.11
N VAL A 433 5.88 29.25 0.41
CA VAL A 433 7.29 28.87 0.25
C VAL A 433 7.71 28.89 -1.21
N SER A 434 6.90 28.34 -2.11
CA SER A 434 7.16 28.33 -3.57
C SER A 434 7.13 29.74 -4.17
N PHE A 435 6.36 30.67 -3.60
CA PHE A 435 6.34 32.07 -4.05
C PHE A 435 7.61 32.83 -3.65
N LEU A 436 8.23 32.47 -2.53
CA LEU A 436 9.44 33.14 -2.04
C LEU A 436 10.72 32.66 -2.75
N SER A 437 10.68 31.52 -3.44
CA SER A 437 11.80 31.07 -4.26
C SER A 437 11.82 31.80 -5.61
N LYS A 438 13.03 32.11 -6.10
CA LYS A 438 13.25 32.91 -7.32
C LYS A 438 13.36 32.05 -8.58
N ASP A 439 13.09 30.75 -8.48
CA ASP A 439 13.25 29.81 -9.60
C ASP A 439 11.97 29.73 -10.43
N SER A 440 12.13 29.77 -11.77
CA SER A 440 11.00 29.72 -12.72
C SER A 440 10.14 28.45 -12.61
N ALA A 441 10.73 27.33 -12.17
CA ALA A 441 10.01 26.08 -11.89
C ALA A 441 9.01 26.23 -10.73
N ASP A 442 9.24 27.18 -9.82
CA ASP A 442 8.38 27.39 -8.66
C ASP A 442 7.15 28.24 -8.97
N GLN A 443 7.19 29.04 -10.03
CA GLN A 443 6.01 29.78 -10.49
C GLN A 443 4.94 28.82 -11.05
N GLU A 444 5.33 27.79 -11.79
CA GLU A 444 4.42 26.72 -12.23
C GLU A 444 3.83 25.95 -11.03
N ASN A 445 4.62 25.77 -9.96
CA ASN A 445 4.15 25.17 -8.71
C ASN A 445 3.14 26.07 -7.98
N VAL A 446 3.28 27.40 -8.05
CA VAL A 446 2.32 28.35 -7.46
C VAL A 446 0.94 28.23 -8.12
N ASP A 447 0.89 28.09 -9.45
CA ASP A 447 -0.37 27.96 -10.19
C ASP A 447 -1.05 26.60 -9.93
N LYS A 448 -0.28 25.51 -9.91
CA LYS A 448 -0.79 24.19 -9.49
C LYS A 448 -1.36 24.23 -8.07
N MET A 449 -0.69 24.91 -7.15
CA MET A 449 -1.19 25.09 -5.78
C MET A 449 -2.44 25.96 -5.71
N ALA A 450 -2.63 26.90 -6.65
CA ALA A 450 -3.86 27.69 -6.72
C ALA A 450 -5.07 26.81 -7.09
N ASN A 451 -4.94 25.90 -8.07
CA ASN A 451 -6.01 24.97 -8.45
C ASN A 451 -6.35 24.00 -7.30
N ILE A 452 -5.31 23.47 -6.65
CA ILE A 452 -5.47 22.64 -5.44
C ILE A 452 -6.26 23.39 -4.36
N LEU A 453 -5.91 24.67 -4.10
CA LEU A 453 -6.65 25.47 -3.12
C LEU A 453 -8.11 25.66 -3.53
N VAL A 454 -8.40 25.91 -4.81
CA VAL A 454 -9.79 25.99 -5.29
C VAL A 454 -10.52 24.68 -5.00
N SER A 455 -9.92 23.54 -5.33
CA SER A 455 -10.47 22.21 -5.07
C SER A 455 -10.80 22.00 -3.59
N LEU A 456 -9.80 22.21 -2.71
CA LEU A 456 -9.96 22.02 -1.28
C LEU A 456 -11.06 22.91 -0.67
N HIS A 457 -11.11 24.19 -1.04
CA HIS A 457 -12.15 25.08 -0.52
C HIS A 457 -13.53 24.68 -1.04
N SER A 458 -13.65 24.29 -2.32
CA SER A 458 -14.92 23.82 -2.89
C SER A 458 -15.41 22.55 -2.19
N HIS A 459 -14.54 21.57 -2.00
CA HIS A 459 -14.86 20.33 -1.29
C HIS A 459 -15.25 20.58 0.17
N ARG A 460 -14.55 21.47 0.87
CA ARG A 460 -14.92 21.91 2.22
C ARG A 460 -16.29 22.57 2.24
N ASP A 461 -16.53 23.52 1.34
CA ASP A 461 -17.78 24.26 1.26
C ASP A 461 -18.94 23.27 1.00
N ILE A 462 -18.75 22.28 0.11
CA ILE A 462 -19.69 21.17 -0.13
C ILE A 462 -19.92 20.33 1.15
N GLN A 463 -18.86 19.93 1.85
CA GLN A 463 -18.96 19.16 3.09
C GLN A 463 -19.75 19.91 4.18
N GLN A 464 -19.62 21.24 4.22
CA GLN A 464 -20.35 22.12 5.13
C GLN A 464 -21.75 22.51 4.62
N GLN A 465 -22.23 21.91 3.52
CA GLN A 465 -23.51 22.22 2.85
C GLN A 465 -23.63 23.67 2.36
N LYS A 466 -22.49 24.35 2.17
CA LYS A 466 -22.36 25.70 1.63
C LYS A 466 -22.27 25.65 0.10
N PHE A 467 -23.33 25.13 -0.52
CA PHE A 467 -23.35 24.84 -1.96
C PHE A 467 -23.25 26.09 -2.83
N THR A 468 -23.82 27.21 -2.37
CA THR A 468 -23.77 28.49 -3.09
C THR A 468 -22.34 29.03 -3.16
N GLU A 469 -21.60 28.95 -2.06
CA GLU A 469 -20.20 29.36 -1.98
C GLU A 469 -19.32 28.46 -2.84
N ALA A 470 -19.53 27.14 -2.79
CA ALA A 470 -18.83 26.17 -3.62
C ALA A 470 -19.08 26.43 -5.11
N ARG A 471 -20.34 26.60 -5.52
CA ARG A 471 -20.72 26.96 -6.89
C ARG A 471 -20.03 28.24 -7.33
N THR A 472 -20.17 29.31 -6.56
CA THR A 472 -19.59 30.63 -6.91
C THR A 472 -18.08 30.54 -7.10
N ARG A 473 -17.40 29.75 -6.26
CA ARG A 473 -15.95 29.54 -6.35
C ARG A 473 -15.58 28.79 -7.63
N LEU A 474 -16.26 27.69 -7.92
CA LEU A 474 -16.01 26.89 -9.12
C LEU A 474 -16.33 27.67 -10.39
N GLU A 475 -17.45 28.39 -10.43
CA GLU A 475 -17.84 29.23 -11.56
C GLU A 475 -16.82 30.34 -11.82
N ASN A 476 -16.34 31.03 -10.78
CA ASN A 476 -15.28 32.03 -10.91
C ASN A 476 -13.96 31.46 -11.43
N TYR A 477 -13.59 30.25 -11.02
CA TYR A 477 -12.42 29.54 -11.54
C TYR A 477 -12.59 29.25 -13.03
N LEU A 478 -13.69 28.58 -13.38
CA LEU A 478 -13.99 28.20 -14.76
C LEU A 478 -14.07 29.43 -15.68
N GLN A 479 -14.62 30.57 -15.25
CA GLN A 479 -14.69 31.77 -16.07
C GLN A 479 -13.32 32.41 -16.35
N LYS A 480 -12.35 32.27 -15.45
CA LYS A 480 -11.03 32.90 -15.55
C LYS A 480 -9.99 32.02 -16.24
N THR A 481 -10.16 30.70 -16.16
CA THR A 481 -9.19 29.75 -16.68
C THR A 481 -9.52 29.37 -18.13
N PRO A 482 -8.57 29.55 -19.08
CA PRO A 482 -8.69 29.06 -20.44
C PRO A 482 -8.91 27.55 -20.49
N GLN A 483 -9.43 27.05 -21.61
CA GLN A 483 -9.75 25.63 -21.77
C GLN A 483 -8.49 24.75 -21.70
N GLU A 484 -7.36 25.23 -22.23
CA GLU A 484 -6.10 24.49 -22.27
C GLU A 484 -5.43 24.34 -20.90
N GLU A 485 -5.77 25.21 -19.94
CA GLU A 485 -5.20 25.25 -18.58
C GLU A 485 -6.18 24.73 -17.52
N LEU A 486 -7.34 24.22 -17.97
CA LEU A 486 -8.41 23.80 -17.10
C LEU A 486 -8.04 22.54 -16.32
N ASP A 487 -8.23 22.59 -15.00
CA ASP A 487 -8.23 21.40 -14.17
C ASP A 487 -9.56 20.65 -14.36
N ILE A 488 -9.48 19.50 -15.03
CA ILE A 488 -10.64 18.67 -15.35
C ILE A 488 -11.36 18.15 -14.10
N ASP A 489 -10.66 17.98 -12.97
CA ASP A 489 -11.27 17.49 -11.73
C ASP A 489 -12.19 18.57 -11.12
N LEU A 490 -11.82 19.84 -11.26
CA LEU A 490 -12.68 20.96 -10.88
C LEU A 490 -13.92 21.08 -11.77
N LEU A 491 -13.80 20.76 -13.06
CA LEU A 491 -14.93 20.70 -13.99
C LEU A 491 -15.88 19.54 -13.65
N ILE A 492 -15.33 18.36 -13.35
CA ILE A 492 -16.09 17.19 -12.87
C ILE A 492 -16.81 17.53 -11.57
N LEU A 493 -16.12 18.14 -10.61
CA LEU A 493 -16.71 18.55 -9.32
C LEU A 493 -17.85 19.55 -9.51
N ALA A 494 -17.67 20.56 -10.37
CA ALA A 494 -18.71 21.53 -10.70
C ALA A 494 -19.96 20.85 -11.28
N ARG A 495 -19.77 19.90 -12.20
CA ARG A 495 -20.89 19.14 -12.78
C ARG A 495 -21.60 18.29 -11.75
N LYS A 496 -20.87 17.57 -10.90
CA LYS A 496 -21.43 16.77 -9.80
C LYS A 496 -22.24 17.65 -8.85
N LEU A 497 -21.75 18.84 -8.52
CA LEU A 497 -22.47 19.82 -7.71
C LEU A 497 -23.76 20.29 -8.39
N ALA A 498 -23.72 20.62 -9.69
CA ALA A 498 -24.89 21.05 -10.45
C ALA A 498 -26.00 19.99 -10.47
N LEU A 499 -25.64 18.72 -10.66
CA LEU A 499 -26.56 17.58 -10.56
C LEU A 499 -27.18 17.47 -9.17
N HIS A 500 -26.35 17.60 -8.12
CA HIS A 500 -26.82 17.52 -6.73
C HIS A 500 -27.80 18.65 -6.39
N THR A 501 -27.48 19.89 -6.77
CA THR A 501 -28.33 21.07 -6.51
C THR A 501 -29.48 21.21 -7.49
N LYS A 502 -29.58 20.34 -8.51
CA LYS A 502 -30.58 20.39 -9.59
C LYS A 502 -30.60 21.73 -10.33
N ASP A 503 -29.41 22.27 -10.60
CA ASP A 503 -29.26 23.50 -11.39
C ASP A 503 -29.09 23.14 -12.88
N ASP A 504 -30.22 22.97 -13.57
CA ASP A 504 -30.25 22.52 -14.97
C ASP A 504 -29.55 23.50 -15.93
N ALA A 505 -29.63 24.80 -15.64
CA ALA A 505 -29.02 25.83 -16.47
C ALA A 505 -27.50 25.77 -16.38
N TRP A 506 -26.96 25.65 -15.16
CA TRP A 506 -25.53 25.50 -14.94
C TRP A 506 -25.01 24.15 -15.45
N LEU A 507 -25.76 23.06 -15.21
CA LEU A 507 -25.44 21.73 -15.73
C LEU A 507 -25.28 21.73 -17.25
N LYS A 508 -26.23 22.35 -17.98
CA LYS A 508 -26.16 22.46 -19.44
C LYS A 508 -24.92 23.23 -19.92
N ALA A 509 -24.55 24.31 -19.21
CA ALA A 509 -23.35 25.08 -19.53
C ALA A 509 -22.06 24.27 -19.29
N LEU A 510 -22.02 23.51 -18.19
CA LEU A 510 -20.90 22.62 -17.86
C LEU A 510 -20.78 21.46 -18.87
N ASP A 511 -21.90 20.84 -19.26
CA ASP A 511 -21.92 19.77 -20.26
C ASP A 511 -21.39 20.24 -21.62
N ALA A 512 -21.78 21.43 -22.06
CA ALA A 512 -21.25 22.03 -23.28
C ALA A 512 -19.72 22.21 -23.20
N ARG A 513 -19.23 22.71 -22.06
CA ARG A 513 -17.80 22.91 -21.83
C ARG A 513 -17.01 21.61 -21.73
N ILE A 514 -17.60 20.55 -21.17
CA ILE A 514 -17.00 19.21 -21.13
C ILE A 514 -16.86 18.65 -22.54
N LEU A 515 -17.90 18.76 -23.37
CA LEU A 515 -17.85 18.29 -24.76
C LEU A 515 -16.81 19.05 -25.58
N GLU A 516 -16.69 20.37 -25.37
CA GLU A 516 -15.64 21.18 -25.97
C GLU A 516 -14.24 20.71 -25.54
N HIS A 517 -14.04 20.42 -24.24
CA HIS A 517 -12.78 19.87 -23.72
C HIS A 517 -12.42 18.54 -24.38
N LEU A 518 -13.37 17.61 -24.41
CA LEU A 518 -13.19 16.29 -25.01
C LEU A 518 -12.78 16.41 -26.49
N GLU A 519 -13.37 17.35 -27.23
CA GLU A 519 -13.01 17.59 -28.62
C GLU A 519 -11.61 18.23 -28.76
N ALA A 520 -11.23 19.16 -27.87
CA ALA A 520 -9.89 19.74 -27.84
C ALA A 520 -8.82 18.66 -27.57
N VAL A 521 -9.05 17.80 -26.57
CA VAL A 521 -8.15 16.69 -26.23
C VAL A 521 -8.10 15.66 -27.37
N ARG A 522 -9.23 15.37 -28.03
CA ARG A 522 -9.27 14.48 -29.21
C ARG A 522 -8.43 15.03 -30.38
N LYS A 523 -8.49 16.33 -30.64
CA LYS A 523 -7.65 16.98 -31.66
C LYS A 523 -6.17 16.88 -31.27
N LYS A 524 -5.83 17.12 -30.00
CA LYS A 524 -4.46 16.94 -29.46
C LYS A 524 -3.95 15.51 -29.66
N ILE A 525 -4.75 14.49 -29.33
CA ILE A 525 -4.43 13.07 -29.55
C ILE A 525 -4.19 12.79 -31.05
N THR A 526 -5.01 13.36 -31.93
CA THR A 526 -4.86 13.18 -33.38
C THR A 526 -3.55 13.77 -33.90
N ILE A 527 -3.18 14.97 -33.44
CA ILE A 527 -1.89 15.62 -33.78
C ILE A 527 -0.73 14.79 -33.25
N MET A 528 -0.83 14.31 -32.00
CA MET A 528 0.16 13.42 -31.38
C MET A 528 0.35 12.12 -32.16
N ALA A 529 -0.73 11.52 -32.69
CA ALA A 529 -0.64 10.31 -33.50
C ALA A 529 0.08 10.52 -34.85
N GLN A 530 0.07 11.75 -35.38
CA GLN A 530 0.77 12.13 -36.61
C GLN A 530 2.24 12.52 -36.36
N ASN A 531 2.62 12.79 -35.11
CA ASN A 531 3.96 13.20 -34.75
C ASN A 531 4.82 11.98 -34.34
N PRO A 532 5.83 11.60 -35.13
CA PRO A 532 6.68 10.44 -34.83
C PRO A 532 7.55 10.62 -33.57
N PHE A 533 7.64 11.83 -33.01
CA PHE A 533 8.41 12.13 -31.81
C PHE A 533 7.58 12.12 -30.53
N THR A 534 6.26 11.90 -30.61
CA THR A 534 5.42 11.83 -29.39
C THR A 534 5.81 10.61 -28.57
N SER A 535 6.16 10.83 -27.30
CA SER A 535 6.50 9.74 -26.41
C SER A 535 5.25 8.93 -26.02
N PRO A 536 5.38 7.62 -25.74
CA PRO A 536 4.28 6.83 -25.21
C PRO A 536 3.69 7.41 -23.92
N GLN A 537 4.52 8.08 -23.11
CA GLN A 537 4.11 8.76 -21.89
C GLN A 537 3.13 9.91 -22.17
N ASP A 538 3.52 10.83 -23.05
CA ASP A 538 2.72 12.02 -23.36
C ASP A 538 1.40 11.63 -24.03
N LYS A 539 1.46 10.64 -24.92
CA LYS A 539 0.27 10.09 -25.57
C LYS A 539 -0.66 9.44 -24.55
N SER A 540 -0.12 8.63 -23.63
CA SER A 540 -0.92 8.00 -22.57
C SER A 540 -1.56 9.02 -21.65
N HIS A 541 -0.88 10.13 -21.36
CA HIS A 541 -1.44 11.21 -20.54
C HIS A 541 -2.66 11.87 -21.20
N ALA A 542 -2.57 12.20 -22.50
CA ALA A 542 -3.70 12.78 -23.24
C ALA A 542 -4.88 11.80 -23.39
N LEU A 543 -4.58 10.51 -23.65
CA LEU A 543 -5.61 9.46 -23.69
C LEU A 543 -6.31 9.30 -22.33
N ASN A 544 -5.53 9.33 -21.25
CA ASN A 544 -6.05 9.24 -19.87
C ASN A 544 -6.91 10.44 -19.50
N GLU A 545 -6.48 11.66 -19.86
CA GLU A 545 -7.26 12.89 -19.64
C GLU A 545 -8.66 12.78 -20.25
N PHE A 546 -8.75 12.32 -21.50
CA PHE A 546 -10.03 12.09 -22.18
C PHE A 546 -10.85 11.00 -21.46
N ALA A 547 -10.25 9.84 -21.21
CA ALA A 547 -10.94 8.70 -20.63
C ALA A 547 -11.47 8.99 -19.22
N TRP A 548 -10.68 9.68 -18.40
CA TRP A 548 -11.03 10.09 -17.04
C TRP A 548 -12.23 11.04 -17.01
N LEU A 549 -12.19 12.09 -17.85
CA LEU A 549 -13.28 13.05 -17.96
C LEU A 549 -14.56 12.38 -18.49
N ALA A 550 -14.43 11.55 -19.52
CA ALA A 550 -15.55 10.81 -20.10
C ALA A 550 -16.21 9.86 -19.08
N ALA A 551 -15.41 9.05 -18.37
CA ALA A 551 -15.91 8.11 -17.37
C ALA A 551 -16.66 8.82 -16.23
N ASN A 552 -16.13 9.93 -15.74
CA ASN A 552 -16.74 10.70 -14.64
C ASN A 552 -17.99 11.50 -15.05
N THR A 553 -18.20 11.73 -16.35
CA THR A 553 -19.29 12.56 -16.86
C THR A 553 -20.35 11.76 -17.61
N GLY A 554 -20.03 10.55 -18.07
CA GLY A 554 -20.90 9.69 -18.87
C GLY A 554 -20.89 10.03 -20.36
N PHE A 555 -20.02 10.94 -20.81
CA PHE A 555 -19.96 11.35 -22.22
C PHE A 555 -18.97 10.49 -23.01
N GLN A 556 -19.39 10.06 -24.22
CA GLN A 556 -18.52 9.39 -25.20
C GLN A 556 -17.80 8.14 -24.65
N LEU A 557 -18.49 7.33 -23.84
CA LEU A 557 -17.92 6.19 -23.12
C LEU A 557 -17.29 5.12 -24.04
N GLU A 558 -17.86 4.90 -25.23
CA GLU A 558 -17.29 3.96 -26.20
C GLU A 558 -15.90 4.42 -26.65
N LYS A 559 -15.74 5.72 -26.90
CA LYS A 559 -14.44 6.30 -27.26
C LYS A 559 -13.47 6.31 -26.07
N ALA A 560 -13.99 6.57 -24.87
CA ALA A 560 -13.21 6.49 -23.64
C ALA A 560 -12.62 5.08 -23.44
N LEU A 561 -13.41 4.03 -23.74
CA LEU A 561 -12.93 2.64 -23.66
C LEU A 561 -11.82 2.36 -24.66
N GLU A 562 -11.96 2.80 -25.92
CA GLU A 562 -10.90 2.67 -26.93
C GLU A 562 -9.59 3.32 -26.45
N TYR A 563 -9.65 4.56 -25.95
CA TYR A 563 -8.48 5.29 -25.48
C TYR A 563 -7.89 4.71 -24.18
N ALA A 564 -8.74 4.22 -23.27
CA ALA A 564 -8.28 3.58 -22.04
C ALA A 564 -7.59 2.22 -22.31
N GLN A 565 -8.05 1.47 -23.30
CA GLN A 565 -7.37 0.26 -23.76
C GLN A 565 -6.05 0.59 -24.46
N GLU A 566 -6.01 1.63 -25.27
CA GLU A 566 -4.78 2.06 -25.94
C GLU A 566 -3.70 2.50 -24.93
N MET A 567 -4.04 3.35 -23.95
CA MET A 567 -3.06 3.84 -22.97
C MET A 567 -2.52 2.71 -22.07
N THR A 568 -3.35 1.72 -21.72
CA THR A 568 -2.92 0.56 -20.92
C THR A 568 -2.09 -0.42 -21.74
N GLN A 569 -2.28 -0.51 -23.06
CA GLN A 569 -1.36 -1.23 -23.94
C GLN A 569 -0.01 -0.51 -24.10
N LEU A 570 -0.02 0.82 -24.15
CA LEU A 570 1.21 1.62 -24.22
C LEU A 570 2.02 1.53 -22.91
N ARG A 571 1.33 1.44 -21.77
CA ARG A 571 1.94 1.41 -20.43
C ARG A 571 1.21 0.41 -19.53
N PRO A 572 1.49 -0.90 -19.67
CA PRO A 572 0.78 -1.96 -18.94
C PRO A 572 1.04 -1.95 -17.43
N ASP A 573 2.20 -1.44 -17.00
CA ASP A 573 2.61 -1.46 -15.59
C ASP A 573 2.16 -0.20 -14.80
N SER A 574 1.25 0.59 -15.36
CA SER A 574 0.80 1.85 -14.75
C SER A 574 -0.52 1.67 -14.00
N ALA A 575 -0.46 1.53 -12.67
CA ALA A 575 -1.64 1.35 -11.80
C ALA A 575 -2.73 2.41 -12.02
N GLY A 576 -2.35 3.70 -12.11
CA GLY A 576 -3.31 4.79 -12.37
C GLY A 576 -4.00 4.73 -13.74
N LEU A 577 -3.35 4.17 -14.78
CA LEU A 577 -4.02 4.00 -16.09
C LEU A 577 -4.98 2.81 -16.05
N ALA A 578 -4.63 1.76 -15.31
CA ALA A 578 -5.53 0.64 -15.06
C ALA A 578 -6.76 1.09 -14.23
N ASP A 579 -6.59 1.97 -13.24
CA ASP A 579 -7.69 2.58 -12.47
C ASP A 579 -8.66 3.35 -13.38
N THR A 580 -8.15 4.21 -14.27
CA THR A 580 -9.01 4.90 -15.25
C THR A 580 -9.75 3.93 -16.18
N LEU A 581 -9.11 2.86 -16.65
CA LEU A 581 -9.77 1.83 -17.47
C LEU A 581 -10.89 1.13 -16.68
N ALA A 582 -10.65 0.80 -15.41
CA ALA A 582 -11.66 0.22 -14.54
C ALA A 582 -12.84 1.19 -14.33
N MET A 583 -12.57 2.49 -14.18
CA MET A 583 -13.58 3.54 -14.08
C MET A 583 -14.44 3.62 -15.35
N VAL A 584 -13.85 3.49 -16.54
CA VAL A 584 -14.60 3.47 -17.81
C VAL A 584 -15.53 2.26 -17.86
N HIS A 585 -15.04 1.05 -17.51
CA HIS A 585 -15.89 -0.13 -17.41
C HIS A 585 -17.04 0.06 -16.42
N PHE A 586 -16.75 0.66 -15.26
CA PHE A 586 -17.74 0.95 -14.24
C PHE A 586 -18.82 1.92 -14.76
N ALA A 587 -18.43 3.00 -15.44
CA ALA A 587 -19.34 3.96 -16.06
C ALA A 587 -20.21 3.32 -17.15
N MET A 588 -19.67 2.32 -17.87
CA MET A 588 -20.41 1.49 -18.82
C MET A 588 -21.29 0.41 -18.17
N LYS A 589 -21.31 0.31 -16.83
CA LYS A 589 -22.02 -0.70 -16.04
C LYS A 589 -21.51 -2.13 -16.23
N ASP A 590 -20.29 -2.30 -16.73
CA ASP A 590 -19.58 -3.58 -16.82
C ASP A 590 -18.82 -3.84 -15.51
N TYR A 591 -19.57 -4.10 -14.43
CA TYR A 591 -19.05 -4.14 -13.05
C TYR A 591 -18.05 -5.28 -12.81
N GLU A 592 -18.23 -6.42 -13.48
CA GLU A 592 -17.29 -7.55 -13.39
C GLU A 592 -15.91 -7.16 -13.92
N LYS A 593 -15.85 -6.61 -15.15
CA LYS A 593 -14.58 -6.14 -15.70
C LYS A 593 -14.01 -4.96 -14.94
N ALA A 594 -14.85 -4.04 -14.46
CA ALA A 594 -14.39 -2.93 -13.62
C ALA A 594 -13.64 -3.46 -12.40
N PHE A 595 -14.20 -4.45 -11.69
CA PHE A 595 -13.55 -5.05 -10.53
C PHE A 595 -12.27 -5.82 -10.91
N GLU A 596 -12.27 -6.61 -11.98
CA GLU A 596 -11.08 -7.35 -12.42
C GLU A 596 -9.92 -6.42 -12.79
N VAL A 597 -10.18 -5.35 -13.54
CA VAL A 597 -9.17 -4.37 -13.92
C VAL A 597 -8.68 -3.59 -12.70
N GLN A 598 -9.59 -3.20 -11.80
CA GLN A 598 -9.24 -2.49 -10.58
C GLN A 598 -8.39 -3.36 -9.63
N LYS A 599 -8.66 -4.67 -9.58
CA LYS A 599 -7.85 -5.61 -8.81
C LYS A 599 -6.41 -5.65 -9.35
N LYS A 600 -6.23 -5.68 -10.67
CA LYS A 600 -4.89 -5.56 -11.29
C LYS A 600 -4.24 -4.22 -10.99
N ALA A 601 -4.99 -3.12 -11.00
CA ALA A 601 -4.47 -1.81 -10.62
C ALA A 601 -3.94 -1.83 -9.17
N HIS A 602 -4.68 -2.45 -8.25
CA HIS A 602 -4.27 -2.63 -6.86
C HIS A 602 -3.07 -3.57 -6.70
N GLU A 603 -2.95 -4.62 -7.52
CA GLU A 603 -1.77 -5.50 -7.53
C GLU A 603 -0.51 -4.76 -8.02
N LEU A 604 -0.66 -3.79 -8.95
CA LEU A 604 0.43 -2.96 -9.45
C LEU A 604 0.89 -1.90 -8.43
N ASP A 605 -0.04 -1.29 -7.70
CA ASP A 605 0.24 -0.33 -6.62
C ASP A 605 -0.70 -0.55 -5.42
N PRO A 606 -0.35 -1.43 -4.48
CA PRO A 606 -1.23 -1.74 -3.35
C PRO A 606 -1.21 -0.65 -2.26
N ALA A 607 -0.28 0.30 -2.34
CA ALA A 607 -0.16 1.41 -1.40
C ALA A 607 -1.14 2.54 -1.69
N GLU A 608 -1.57 2.69 -2.94
CA GLU A 608 -2.37 3.82 -3.41
C GLU A 608 -3.80 3.78 -2.82
N PRO A 609 -4.14 4.70 -1.89
CA PRO A 609 -5.42 4.65 -1.19
C PRO A 609 -6.62 4.79 -2.11
N VAL A 610 -6.51 5.59 -3.18
CA VAL A 610 -7.61 5.82 -4.13
C VAL A 610 -7.94 4.54 -4.91
N ILE A 611 -6.90 3.81 -5.35
CA ILE A 611 -7.06 2.54 -6.07
C ILE A 611 -7.72 1.50 -5.19
N PHE A 612 -7.29 1.40 -3.92
CA PHE A 612 -7.91 0.51 -2.95
C PHE A 612 -9.38 0.89 -2.66
N GLN A 613 -9.68 2.17 -2.49
CA GLN A 613 -11.06 2.65 -2.30
C GLN A 613 -11.95 2.31 -3.50
N ASN A 614 -11.45 2.50 -4.73
CA ASN A 614 -12.17 2.12 -5.94
C ASN A 614 -12.38 0.62 -6.04
N LEU A 615 -11.40 -0.20 -5.63
CA LEU A 615 -11.54 -1.66 -5.59
C LEU A 615 -12.68 -2.08 -4.67
N GLU A 616 -12.69 -1.57 -3.44
CA GLU A 616 -13.74 -1.84 -2.46
C GLU A 616 -15.10 -1.32 -2.94
N ARG A 617 -15.12 -0.13 -3.56
CA ARG A 617 -16.33 0.43 -4.17
C ARG A 617 -16.88 -0.49 -5.25
N PHE A 618 -16.06 -0.94 -6.21
CA PHE A 618 -16.51 -1.79 -7.32
C PHE A 618 -16.93 -3.18 -6.86
N ARG A 619 -16.27 -3.72 -5.83
CA ARG A 619 -16.60 -5.01 -5.22
C ARG A 619 -18.05 -5.12 -4.81
N VAL A 620 -18.63 -4.03 -4.30
CA VAL A 620 -20.04 -3.95 -3.88
C VAL A 620 -21.02 -4.17 -5.04
N TRP A 621 -20.60 -3.85 -6.27
CA TRP A 621 -21.46 -3.91 -7.45
C TRP A 621 -21.42 -5.27 -8.15
N LEU A 622 -20.55 -6.18 -7.72
CA LEU A 622 -20.53 -7.55 -8.20
C LEU A 622 -21.86 -8.25 -7.87
N PRO A 623 -22.34 -9.15 -8.74
CA PRO A 623 -23.45 -10.03 -8.43
C PRO A 623 -23.17 -10.78 -7.11
N LYS A 624 -24.18 -10.85 -6.23
CA LYS A 624 -24.13 -11.76 -5.08
C LYS A 624 -24.44 -13.15 -5.60
N ASP A 625 -23.44 -14.02 -5.67
CA ASP A 625 -23.63 -15.47 -5.85
C ASP A 625 -24.18 -16.12 -4.57
#